data_AF-A0A6G0SU17-F1
#
_entry.id   AF-A0A6G0SU17-F1
#
_cell.length_a   1.000
_cell.length_b   1.000
_cell.length_c   1.000
_cell.angle_alpha   90.00
_cell.angle_beta   90.00
_cell.angle_gamma   90.00
#
_symmetry.space_group_name_H-M   'P 1'
#
loop_
_entity.id
_entity.type
_entity.pdbx_description
1 polymer ?
#
loop_
_entity_poly.entity_id
_entity_poly.type
_entity_poly.pdbx_seq_one_letter_code
_entity_poly.pdbx_strand_id
1 'polypeptide(L)'
;MMKVNLKRKSCFKQHYLYQNVRPSLVVSALNDLIKKPLYKDAEIDKDLLAHVSETTKKLENSSDHESEETDDEDTNVEPINPGSMDTMIENCDFVSFAPGEGMKPLSILIDDHAEEKAIPDLFGGHPRTNKSPFKNYSKVRSELLNVDRRFASDSSNMFFKCKVLVQKLIASNVQIVLRKNKKGNTNANDVANPAVLNKIIDNDQKYRMLHNVQKTPSYLAAMRKNVFAMVRQEGQPTLFLTFSPSESTWTDLLKILYKLRYSKTLSDDTVLTYARKSDLIRQDPVVCATYFDHRFRALFKLIKSKNVIFKEHSVKHFFYRVEYQHRGSPHVHMLLWLDNAPVFDPAKPETFGACVTLINKYITCMVDNGSPAHEYLHKNTHSHTHTCYRTDKEKQMKKCRFNIPYPPMNEICILTPLTEDISNPITRKIHLTLEDILQKLSIKDVNEYKSIIRTVIRRPTVFLKRTIKQRMVSGFNEKLFPLWQSNMDIQFILDVYSCVRYGVKKSLHRKQCTFA
;
A
#
# COMPACT_ATOMS: atom_id res chain seq x y z
N MET A 1 -0.86 1.30 36.95
CA MET A 1 0.11 0.74 35.97
C MET A 1 1.39 1.55 36.04
N MET A 2 2.54 1.02 35.61
CA MET A 2 3.83 1.74 35.62
C MET A 2 4.26 2.10 34.21
N LYS A 3 4.72 3.34 33.98
CA LYS A 3 5.18 3.77 32.65
C LYS A 3 6.67 3.44 32.48
N VAL A 4 7.02 2.67 31.46
CA VAL A 4 8.41 2.34 31.13
C VAL A 4 8.84 3.08 29.87
N ASN A 5 9.94 3.84 29.96
CA ASN A 5 10.51 4.63 28.87
C ASN A 5 11.90 4.10 28.48
N LEU A 6 12.02 3.48 27.31
CA LEU A 6 13.29 2.97 26.79
C LEU A 6 14.04 4.05 26.00
N LYS A 7 15.29 4.26 26.37
CA LYS A 7 16.20 5.20 25.71
C LYS A 7 17.31 4.47 24.97
N ARG A 8 17.85 5.10 23.92
CA ARG A 8 19.08 4.59 23.25
C ARG A 8 20.33 4.88 24.08
N LYS A 9 20.35 6.01 24.79
CA LYS A 9 21.37 6.42 25.75
C LYS A 9 20.70 7.13 26.92
N SER A 10 21.19 6.96 28.14
CA SER A 10 20.68 7.59 29.34
C SER A 10 20.61 9.13 29.21
N CYS A 11 21.62 9.73 28.57
CA CYS A 11 21.72 11.17 28.33
C CYS A 11 20.67 11.74 27.35
N PHE A 12 19.95 10.89 26.60
CA PHE A 12 18.94 11.38 25.66
C PHE A 12 17.68 11.84 26.42
N LYS A 13 17.17 13.02 26.03
CA LYS A 13 15.90 13.56 26.55
C LYS A 13 14.69 12.79 25.99
N GLN A 14 14.79 12.32 24.75
CA GLN A 14 13.72 11.56 24.08
C GLN A 14 13.88 10.06 24.31
N HIS A 15 12.76 9.37 24.51
CA HIS A 15 12.66 7.92 24.50
C HIS A 15 12.26 7.44 23.10
N TYR A 16 12.74 6.25 22.70
CA TYR A 16 12.39 5.69 21.38
C TYR A 16 11.22 4.70 21.45
N LEU A 17 10.92 4.17 22.64
CA LEU A 17 9.78 3.31 22.93
C LEU A 17 9.29 3.60 24.35
N TYR A 18 7.97 3.63 24.54
CA TYR A 18 7.38 3.69 25.87
C TYR A 18 6.12 2.82 25.91
N GLN A 19 5.84 2.27 27.09
CA GLN A 19 4.63 1.48 27.31
C GLN A 19 4.23 1.50 28.79
N ASN A 20 2.93 1.45 29.06
CA ASN A 20 2.41 1.23 30.40
C ASN A 20 2.36 -0.28 30.66
N VAL A 21 3.03 -0.74 31.72
CA VAL A 21 3.15 -2.15 32.07
C VAL A 21 2.58 -2.41 33.46
N ARG A 22 2.21 -3.66 33.73
CA ARG A 22 1.86 -4.14 35.07
C ARG A 22 3.12 -4.78 35.69
N PRO A 23 3.76 -4.15 36.68
CA PRO A 23 5.00 -4.66 37.29
C PRO A 23 4.93 -6.14 37.72
N SER A 24 3.83 -6.56 38.34
CA SER A 24 3.60 -7.95 38.77
C SER A 24 3.67 -8.96 37.61
N LEU A 25 3.06 -8.65 36.47
CA LEU A 25 3.10 -9.50 35.27
C LEU A 25 4.50 -9.56 34.67
N VAL A 26 5.24 -8.44 34.68
CA VAL A 26 6.62 -8.39 34.17
C VAL A 26 7.54 -9.27 35.03
N VAL A 27 7.43 -9.18 36.36
CA VAL A 27 8.23 -10.01 37.29
C VAL A 27 7.87 -11.49 37.14
N SER A 28 6.58 -11.82 37.01
CA SER A 28 6.13 -13.20 36.77
C SER A 28 6.69 -13.77 35.46
N ALA A 29 6.59 -13.00 34.36
CA ALA A 29 7.12 -13.39 33.06
C ALA A 29 8.65 -13.57 33.08
N LEU A 30 9.37 -12.68 33.76
CA LEU A 30 10.83 -12.78 33.96
C LEU A 30 11.19 -14.09 34.67
N ASN A 31 10.53 -14.38 35.79
CA ASN A 31 10.77 -15.59 36.59
C ASN A 31 10.49 -16.90 35.83
N ASP A 32 9.55 -16.90 34.88
CA ASP A 32 9.35 -18.04 33.98
C ASP A 32 10.42 -18.10 32.89
N LEU A 33 10.74 -16.97 32.25
CA LEU A 33 11.67 -16.91 31.11
C LEU A 33 13.08 -17.36 31.45
N ILE A 34 13.63 -16.96 32.61
CA ILE A 34 15.00 -17.33 33.04
C ILE A 34 15.17 -18.85 33.18
N LYS A 35 14.08 -19.58 33.45
CA LYS A 35 14.10 -21.05 33.55
C LYS A 35 14.17 -21.72 32.17
N LYS A 36 13.88 -20.99 31.08
CA LYS A 36 13.81 -21.54 29.71
C LYS A 36 15.21 -21.61 29.09
N PRO A 37 15.44 -22.58 28.16
CA PRO A 37 16.77 -22.83 27.60
C PRO A 37 17.49 -21.62 26.99
N LEU A 38 16.77 -20.70 26.33
CA LEU A 38 17.39 -19.57 25.63
C LEU A 38 17.80 -18.39 26.53
N TYR A 39 17.38 -18.41 27.80
CA TYR A 39 17.59 -17.30 28.74
C TYR A 39 18.29 -17.71 30.03
N LYS A 40 18.81 -18.94 30.11
CA LYS A 40 19.54 -19.42 31.31
C LYS A 40 20.76 -18.57 31.65
N ASP A 41 21.41 -18.03 30.63
CA ASP A 41 22.62 -17.22 30.76
C ASP A 41 22.32 -15.71 30.88
N ALA A 42 21.04 -15.32 31.04
CA ALA A 42 20.67 -13.92 31.15
C ALA A 42 21.03 -13.38 32.54
N GLU A 43 21.82 -12.30 32.56
CA GLU A 43 22.08 -11.53 33.77
C GLU A 43 20.93 -10.57 34.06
N ILE A 44 20.51 -10.51 35.32
CA ILE A 44 19.40 -9.65 35.77
C ILE A 44 19.99 -8.52 36.59
N ASP A 45 19.64 -7.30 36.20
CA ASP A 45 19.91 -6.12 37.01
C ASP A 45 19.06 -6.17 38.30
N LYS A 46 19.73 -6.39 39.43
CA LYS A 46 19.09 -6.54 40.74
C LYS A 46 18.51 -5.23 41.24
N ASP A 47 19.10 -4.10 40.89
CA ASP A 47 18.65 -2.78 41.32
C ASP A 47 17.35 -2.42 40.61
N LEU A 48 17.28 -2.70 39.30
CA LEU A 48 16.06 -2.54 38.52
C LEU A 48 14.95 -3.48 39.04
N LEU A 49 15.27 -4.73 39.36
CA LEU A 49 14.31 -5.70 39.89
C LEU A 49 13.76 -5.29 41.26
N ALA A 50 14.62 -4.76 42.14
CA ALA A 50 14.22 -4.26 43.45
C ALA A 50 13.25 -3.08 43.32
N HIS A 51 13.56 -2.14 42.43
CA HIS A 51 12.69 -0.99 42.15
C HIS A 51 11.30 -1.41 41.63
N VAL A 52 11.26 -2.31 40.64
CA VAL A 52 9.99 -2.83 40.09
C VAL A 52 9.18 -3.58 41.16
N SER A 53 9.85 -4.34 42.03
CA SER A 53 9.21 -5.09 43.12
C SER A 53 8.63 -4.17 44.20
N GLU A 54 9.30 -3.07 44.53
CA GLU A 54 8.80 -2.06 45.46
C GLU A 54 7.58 -1.32 44.89
N THR A 55 7.61 -0.92 43.62
CA THR A 55 6.47 -0.32 42.94
C THR A 55 5.26 -1.27 42.87
N THR A 56 5.52 -2.58 42.70
CA THR A 56 4.45 -3.60 42.74
C THR A 56 3.72 -3.60 44.08
N LYS A 57 4.46 -3.60 45.19
CA LYS A 57 3.90 -3.57 46.55
C LYS A 57 3.12 -2.27 46.83
N LYS A 58 3.59 -1.13 46.33
CA LYS A 58 2.89 0.16 46.48
C LYS A 58 1.53 0.17 45.78
N LEU A 59 1.46 -0.44 44.59
CA LEU A 59 0.22 -0.54 43.80
C LEU A 59 -0.77 -1.57 44.35
N GLU A 60 -0.30 -2.64 44.99
CA GLU A 60 -1.15 -3.64 45.65
C GLU A 60 -1.79 -3.10 46.94
N ASN A 61 -1.12 -2.17 47.63
CA ASN A 61 -1.63 -1.55 48.86
C ASN A 61 -2.59 -0.38 48.63
N SER A 62 -2.79 0.08 47.38
CA SER A 62 -3.59 1.26 47.04
C SER A 62 -4.95 0.93 46.42
N SER A 63 -5.41 -0.32 46.45
CA SER A 63 -6.68 -0.73 45.82
C SER A 63 -7.87 -0.59 46.78
N ASP A 64 -8.39 0.63 46.93
CA ASP A 64 -9.78 0.87 47.32
C ASP A 64 -10.49 1.65 46.19
N HIS A 65 -11.58 1.03 45.73
CA HIS A 65 -12.73 1.56 44.97
C HIS A 65 -12.74 1.80 43.44
N GLU A 66 -13.87 1.30 42.91
CA GLU A 66 -14.67 1.62 41.72
C GLU A 66 -14.28 1.03 40.36
N SER A 67 -14.97 -0.08 40.05
CA SER A 67 -15.28 -0.52 38.69
C SER A 67 -16.30 0.42 38.06
N GLU A 68 -15.86 1.34 37.20
CA GLU A 68 -16.74 1.97 36.22
C GLU A 68 -16.95 0.99 35.05
N GLU A 69 -18.15 0.42 34.99
CA GLU A 69 -18.69 -0.13 33.75
C GLU A 69 -18.93 1.03 32.79
N THR A 70 -18.09 1.17 31.76
CA THR A 70 -18.41 2.04 30.63
C THR A 70 -19.24 1.26 29.63
N ASP A 71 -20.54 1.56 29.58
CA ASP A 71 -21.44 1.20 28.49
C ASP A 71 -20.93 1.81 27.18
N ASP A 72 -20.37 0.98 26.31
CA ASP A 72 -20.04 1.36 24.93
C ASP A 72 -21.34 1.37 24.10
N GLU A 73 -21.98 2.54 23.98
CA GLU A 73 -23.08 2.74 23.03
C GLU A 73 -22.60 2.60 21.57
N ASP A 74 -23.28 1.69 20.88
CA ASP A 74 -23.11 1.25 19.50
C ASP A 74 -23.44 2.39 18.51
N THR A 75 -22.47 3.24 18.16
CA THR A 75 -22.62 4.27 17.12
C THR A 75 -21.96 3.87 15.81
N ASN A 76 -22.79 3.67 14.78
CA ASN A 76 -22.45 3.25 13.40
C ASN A 76 -21.69 4.32 12.56
N VAL A 77 -20.85 5.16 13.16
CA VAL A 77 -20.15 6.26 12.45
C VAL A 77 -18.64 6.03 12.45
N GLU A 78 -17.98 6.18 11.30
CA GLU A 78 -16.51 6.20 11.20
C GLU A 78 -15.96 7.27 12.17
N PRO A 79 -15.09 6.92 13.14
CA PRO A 79 -14.48 7.91 14.00
C PRO A 79 -13.59 8.83 13.15
N ILE A 80 -13.98 10.10 13.07
CA ILE A 80 -13.15 11.15 12.51
C ILE A 80 -12.04 11.40 13.53
N ASN A 81 -10.86 10.82 13.27
CA ASN A 81 -9.61 11.06 13.99
C ASN A 81 -9.47 10.31 15.35
N PRO A 82 -8.96 9.07 15.37
CA PRO A 82 -8.71 8.31 16.60
C PRO A 82 -7.48 8.79 17.39
N GLY A 83 -6.94 9.97 17.08
CA GLY A 83 -5.65 10.45 17.58
C GLY A 83 -5.71 11.41 18.77
N SER A 84 -6.85 11.56 19.44
CA SER A 84 -7.00 12.55 20.53
C SER A 84 -7.79 12.06 21.75
N MET A 85 -7.72 10.77 22.06
CA MET A 85 -8.04 10.30 23.42
C MET A 85 -6.75 9.86 24.07
N ASP A 86 -6.19 10.74 24.90
CA ASP A 86 -5.41 10.42 26.10
C ASP A 86 -4.90 11.74 26.71
N THR A 87 -5.73 12.35 27.55
CA THR A 87 -5.27 13.32 28.56
C THR A 87 -5.99 13.06 29.87
N MET A 88 -5.70 11.91 30.47
CA MET A 88 -5.68 11.78 31.92
C MET A 88 -4.21 11.49 32.29
N ILE A 89 -3.48 12.55 32.63
CA ILE A 89 -2.15 12.41 33.24
C ILE A 89 -2.42 12.01 34.69
N GLU A 90 -2.53 10.71 34.93
CA GLU A 90 -2.27 10.17 36.25
C GLU A 90 -0.79 10.38 36.56
N ASN A 91 -0.46 10.82 37.78
CA ASN A 91 0.90 10.84 38.31
C ASN A 91 1.38 9.38 38.47
N CYS A 92 1.68 8.70 37.37
CA CYS A 92 2.27 7.38 37.39
C CYS A 92 3.79 7.49 37.54
N ASP A 93 4.35 6.78 38.52
CA ASP A 93 5.78 6.50 38.59
C ASP A 93 6.27 5.98 37.22
N PHE A 94 7.32 6.61 36.69
CA PHE A 94 7.90 6.24 35.41
C PHE A 94 9.36 5.82 35.58
N VAL A 95 9.70 4.69 34.98
CA VAL A 95 11.06 4.15 34.96
C VAL A 95 11.66 4.41 33.59
N SER A 96 12.84 5.04 33.54
CA SER A 96 13.55 5.28 32.28
C SER A 96 14.98 4.79 32.34
N PHE A 97 15.35 3.95 31.38
CA PHE A 97 16.69 3.39 31.29
C PHE A 97 17.07 3.11 29.83
N ALA A 98 18.37 2.89 29.59
CA ALA A 98 18.94 2.62 28.29
C ALA A 98 19.55 1.21 28.24
N PRO A 99 18.76 0.16 27.96
CA PRO A 99 19.20 -1.23 28.11
C PRO A 99 20.36 -1.64 27.19
N GLY A 100 20.56 -0.92 26.09
CA GLY A 100 21.65 -1.17 25.14
C GLY A 100 22.83 -0.22 25.25
N GLU A 101 22.86 0.66 26.25
CA GLU A 101 23.95 1.62 26.40
C GLU A 101 25.27 0.91 26.74
N GLY A 102 26.37 1.28 26.06
CA GLY A 102 27.67 0.62 26.20
C GLY A 102 27.79 -0.76 25.54
N MET A 103 26.68 -1.37 25.15
CA MET A 103 26.65 -2.72 24.57
C MET A 103 26.64 -2.68 23.04
N LYS A 104 27.30 -3.67 22.41
CA LYS A 104 27.21 -3.90 20.96
C LYS A 104 26.34 -5.13 20.71
N PRO A 105 25.12 -4.98 20.15
CA PRO A 105 24.26 -6.11 19.90
C PRO A 105 24.90 -7.04 18.85
N LEU A 106 24.74 -8.35 19.06
CA LEU A 106 25.07 -9.33 18.02
C LEU A 106 24.22 -9.06 16.77
N SER A 107 24.81 -9.30 15.60
CA SER A 107 24.06 -9.18 14.35
C SER A 107 22.96 -10.23 14.31
N ILE A 108 21.76 -9.82 13.90
CA ILE A 108 20.61 -10.71 13.64
C ILE A 108 20.95 -11.79 12.60
N LEU A 109 21.96 -11.55 11.76
CA LEU A 109 22.42 -12.51 10.76
C LEU A 109 23.37 -13.59 11.32
N ILE A 110 23.93 -13.37 12.51
CA ILE A 110 24.93 -14.24 13.15
C ILE A 110 24.30 -15.01 14.30
N ASP A 111 23.39 -14.40 15.05
CA ASP A 111 22.71 -15.07 16.16
C ASP A 111 21.63 -16.03 15.65
N ASP A 112 21.90 -17.33 15.80
CA ASP A 112 21.03 -18.44 15.38
C ASP A 112 19.67 -18.46 16.07
N HIS A 113 19.55 -17.83 17.23
CA HIS A 113 18.33 -17.79 18.05
C HIS A 113 17.77 -16.37 18.22
N ALA A 114 18.23 -15.41 17.39
CA ALA A 114 17.81 -14.01 17.48
C ALA A 114 16.29 -13.83 17.42
N GLU A 115 15.60 -14.67 16.66
CA GLU A 115 14.15 -14.61 16.50
C GLU A 115 13.41 -15.15 17.72
N GLU A 116 13.81 -16.34 18.19
CA GLU A 116 13.25 -17.01 19.36
C GLU A 116 13.47 -16.18 20.64
N LYS A 117 14.62 -15.50 20.74
CA LYS A 117 14.94 -14.56 21.81
C LYS A 117 14.22 -13.21 21.70
N ALA A 118 13.93 -12.75 20.48
CA ALA A 118 13.24 -11.48 20.30
C ALA A 118 11.73 -11.59 20.57
N ILE A 119 11.14 -12.79 20.50
CA ILE A 119 9.70 -13.00 20.54
C ILE A 119 9.34 -14.15 21.52
N PRO A 120 9.63 -13.99 22.81
CA PRO A 120 9.37 -15.02 23.81
C PRO A 120 7.91 -15.48 23.85
N ASP A 121 6.96 -14.59 23.56
CA ASP A 121 5.51 -14.88 23.62
C ASP A 121 5.08 -15.96 22.62
N LEU A 122 5.79 -16.09 21.49
CA LEU A 122 5.49 -17.10 20.47
C LEU A 122 6.31 -18.38 20.65
N PHE A 123 7.58 -18.25 21.06
CA PHE A 123 8.51 -19.38 21.12
C PHE A 123 8.66 -19.99 22.53
N GLY A 124 8.09 -19.35 23.55
CA GLY A 124 8.17 -19.79 24.95
C GLY A 124 9.60 -19.85 25.50
N GLY A 125 10.56 -19.15 24.87
CA GLY A 125 11.98 -19.21 25.23
C GLY A 125 12.68 -20.52 24.90
N HIS A 126 12.13 -21.32 23.99
CA HIS A 126 12.74 -22.55 23.52
C HIS A 126 13.34 -22.37 22.11
N PRO A 127 14.49 -23.00 21.81
CA PRO A 127 14.98 -23.08 20.44
C PRO A 127 14.03 -23.92 19.59
N ARG A 128 13.92 -23.60 18.31
CA ARG A 128 13.18 -24.44 17.36
C ARG A 128 13.83 -25.82 17.23
N THR A 129 13.02 -26.86 17.18
CA THR A 129 13.44 -28.28 17.10
C THR A 129 13.58 -28.81 15.67
N ASN A 130 13.58 -27.93 14.65
CA ASN A 130 13.47 -28.36 13.25
C ASN A 130 14.64 -29.26 12.82
N LYS A 131 14.32 -30.52 12.46
CA LYS A 131 15.25 -31.56 11.98
C LYS A 131 15.72 -31.38 10.52
N SER A 132 15.27 -30.35 9.81
CA SER A 132 15.62 -30.10 8.40
C SER A 132 15.93 -28.63 8.13
N PRO A 133 16.99 -28.32 7.34
CA PRO A 133 17.37 -26.95 7.01
C PRO A 133 16.43 -26.37 5.95
N PHE A 134 15.22 -25.96 6.35
CA PHE A 134 14.37 -25.17 5.48
C PHE A 134 15.08 -23.84 5.12
N LYS A 135 15.07 -23.48 3.84
CA LYS A 135 15.46 -22.13 3.41
C LYS A 135 14.61 -21.10 4.17
N ASN A 136 15.22 -19.97 4.57
CA ASN A 136 14.55 -18.93 5.37
C ASN A 136 13.17 -18.53 4.83
N TYR A 137 13.03 -18.44 3.50
CA TYR A 137 11.75 -18.11 2.86
C TYR A 137 10.66 -19.17 3.13
N SER A 138 10.98 -20.46 3.01
CA SER A 138 10.03 -21.55 3.22
C SER A 138 9.55 -21.59 4.67
N LYS A 139 10.45 -21.33 5.62
CA LYS A 139 10.13 -21.20 7.05
C LYS A 139 9.14 -20.05 7.29
N VAL A 140 9.45 -18.85 6.80
CA VAL A 140 8.56 -17.68 6.91
C VAL A 140 7.19 -17.98 6.29
N ARG A 141 7.17 -18.56 5.09
CA ARG A 141 5.93 -18.93 4.41
C ARG A 141 5.10 -19.93 5.21
N SER A 142 5.75 -20.95 5.77
CA SER A 142 5.07 -21.98 6.56
C SER A 142 4.43 -21.41 7.82
N GLU A 143 5.11 -20.49 8.51
CA GLU A 143 4.58 -19.88 9.74
C GLU A 143 3.47 -18.86 9.46
N LEU A 144 3.62 -18.03 8.41
CA LEU A 144 2.62 -17.02 8.07
C LEU A 144 1.35 -17.63 7.42
N LEU A 145 1.46 -18.78 6.75
CA LEU A 145 0.32 -19.46 6.12
C LEU A 145 -0.23 -20.63 6.95
N ASN A 146 0.23 -20.80 8.19
CA ASN A 146 -0.25 -21.87 9.06
C ASN A 146 -1.74 -21.64 9.43
N VAL A 147 -2.46 -22.72 9.73
CA VAL A 147 -3.81 -22.64 10.31
C VAL A 147 -3.75 -21.96 11.68
N ASP A 148 -2.70 -22.24 12.46
CA ASP A 148 -2.40 -21.49 13.68
C ASP A 148 -1.96 -20.06 13.33
N ARG A 149 -2.77 -19.08 13.71
CA ARG A 149 -2.57 -17.68 13.32
C ARG A 149 -1.66 -16.90 14.26
N ARG A 150 -1.21 -17.46 15.39
CA ARG A 150 -0.38 -16.73 16.38
C ARG A 150 0.84 -16.05 15.75
N PHE A 151 1.55 -16.76 14.88
CA PHE A 151 2.72 -16.22 14.17
C PHE A 151 2.36 -15.17 13.10
N ALA A 152 1.21 -15.31 12.47
CA ALA A 152 0.78 -14.43 11.37
C ALA A 152 0.09 -13.15 11.87
N SER A 153 -0.50 -13.20 13.06
CA SER A 153 -1.16 -12.07 13.72
C SER A 153 -0.18 -11.20 14.53
N ASP A 154 0.99 -11.73 14.90
CA ASP A 154 2.00 -10.96 15.61
C ASP A 154 2.81 -10.05 14.68
N SER A 155 2.62 -8.74 14.83
CA SER A 155 3.28 -7.74 13.99
C SER A 155 4.81 -7.71 14.18
N SER A 156 5.29 -7.92 15.41
CA SER A 156 6.72 -7.94 15.75
C SER A 156 7.43 -9.06 14.99
N ASN A 157 6.83 -10.25 14.94
CA ASN A 157 7.28 -11.41 14.19
C ASN A 157 7.34 -11.15 12.69
N MET A 158 6.28 -10.57 12.11
CA MET A 158 6.25 -10.21 10.70
C MET A 158 7.37 -9.23 10.33
N PHE A 159 7.54 -8.15 11.11
CA PHE A 159 8.57 -7.15 10.84
C PHE A 159 9.98 -7.67 11.10
N PHE A 160 10.17 -8.51 12.13
CA PHE A 160 11.44 -9.17 12.40
C PHE A 160 11.86 -10.04 11.21
N LYS A 161 10.97 -10.92 10.74
CA LYS A 161 11.21 -11.76 9.55
C LYS A 161 11.53 -10.93 8.31
N CYS A 162 10.76 -9.86 8.07
CA CYS A 162 11.01 -8.94 6.96
C CYS A 162 12.42 -8.33 7.06
N LYS A 163 12.81 -7.84 8.24
CA LYS A 163 14.14 -7.28 8.50
C LYS A 163 15.25 -8.30 8.25
N VAL A 164 15.12 -9.53 8.75
CA VAL A 164 16.07 -10.62 8.52
C VAL A 164 16.26 -10.87 7.01
N LEU A 165 15.16 -11.00 6.26
CA LEU A 165 15.22 -11.27 4.82
C LEU A 165 15.87 -10.11 4.05
N VAL A 166 15.52 -8.86 4.37
CA VAL A 166 16.12 -7.67 3.76
C VAL A 166 17.61 -7.56 4.10
N GLN A 167 18.00 -7.80 5.35
CA GLN A 167 19.41 -7.78 5.76
C GLN A 167 20.22 -8.88 5.07
N LYS A 168 19.68 -10.11 4.94
CA LYS A 168 20.34 -11.20 4.20
C LYS A 168 20.56 -10.83 2.73
N LEU A 169 19.57 -10.18 2.11
CA LEU A 169 19.67 -9.71 0.72
C LEU A 169 20.74 -8.62 0.57
N ILE A 170 20.75 -7.63 1.47
CA ILE A 170 21.76 -6.56 1.49
C ILE A 170 23.16 -7.13 1.71
N ALA A 171 23.34 -8.02 2.69
CA ALA A 171 24.61 -8.67 2.96
C ALA A 171 25.12 -9.45 1.74
N SER A 172 24.22 -10.18 1.05
CA SER A 172 24.56 -10.89 -0.19
C SER A 172 25.01 -9.94 -1.30
N ASN A 173 24.35 -8.79 -1.46
CA ASN A 173 24.74 -7.77 -2.42
C ASN A 173 26.10 -7.15 -2.08
N VAL A 174 26.36 -6.87 -0.80
CA VAL A 174 27.66 -6.36 -0.33
C VAL A 174 28.77 -7.35 -0.67
N GLN A 175 28.55 -8.65 -0.41
CA GLN A 175 29.52 -9.70 -0.76
C GLN A 175 29.80 -9.78 -2.27
N ILE A 176 28.78 -9.58 -3.11
CA ILE A 176 28.97 -9.52 -4.58
C ILE A 176 29.83 -8.30 -4.96
N VAL A 177 29.58 -7.14 -4.37
CA VAL A 177 30.35 -5.92 -4.66
C VAL A 177 31.81 -6.08 -4.23
N LEU A 178 32.06 -6.63 -3.04
CA LEU A 178 33.41 -6.89 -2.55
C LEU A 178 34.19 -7.80 -3.51
N ARG A 179 33.56 -8.89 -3.98
CA ARG A 179 34.15 -9.81 -4.95
C ARG A 179 34.39 -9.19 -6.34
N LYS A 180 33.60 -8.19 -6.75
CA LYS A 180 33.81 -7.48 -8.03
C LYS A 180 34.93 -6.46 -7.97
N ASN A 181 35.09 -5.79 -6.82
CA ASN A 181 36.11 -4.75 -6.65
C ASN A 181 37.51 -5.31 -6.35
N LYS A 182 37.62 -6.58 -5.95
CA LYS A 182 38.90 -7.22 -5.67
C LYS A 182 39.04 -8.54 -6.43
N LYS A 183 40.13 -8.70 -7.19
CA LYS A 183 40.60 -10.00 -7.69
C LYS A 183 41.22 -10.79 -6.52
N GLY A 184 40.41 -11.28 -5.59
CA GLY A 184 40.86 -12.07 -4.43
C GLY A 184 40.00 -11.86 -3.16
N ASN A 185 40.27 -12.64 -2.11
CA ASN A 185 39.56 -12.53 -0.83
C ASN A 185 39.87 -11.18 -0.14
N THR A 186 38.84 -10.50 0.36
CA THR A 186 39.00 -9.30 1.21
C THR A 186 39.47 -9.78 2.58
N ASN A 187 40.60 -9.27 3.08
CA ASN A 187 41.11 -9.65 4.40
C ASN A 187 40.68 -8.61 5.45
N ALA A 188 40.81 -8.95 6.74
CA ALA A 188 40.39 -8.05 7.82
C ALA A 188 41.15 -6.71 7.82
N ASN A 189 42.42 -6.73 7.40
CA ASN A 189 43.26 -5.53 7.30
C ASN A 189 42.76 -4.55 6.23
N ASP A 190 42.22 -5.04 5.11
CA ASP A 190 41.63 -4.19 4.07
C ASP A 190 40.39 -3.43 4.59
N VAL A 191 39.59 -4.08 5.45
CA VAL A 191 38.38 -3.48 6.03
C VAL A 191 38.73 -2.51 7.15
N ALA A 192 39.81 -2.78 7.89
CA ALA A 192 40.30 -1.91 8.95
C ALA A 192 40.93 -0.61 8.41
N ASN A 193 41.39 -0.58 7.15
CA ASN A 193 41.98 0.60 6.52
C ASN A 193 40.87 1.52 5.93
N PRO A 194 40.66 2.73 6.49
CA PRO A 194 39.60 3.63 6.04
C PRO A 194 39.76 4.07 4.59
N ALA A 195 41.00 4.19 4.08
CA ALA A 195 41.25 4.61 2.70
C ALA A 195 40.84 3.52 1.69
N VAL A 196 41.11 2.26 2.00
CA VAL A 196 40.69 1.11 1.20
C VAL A 196 39.18 0.92 1.29
N LEU A 197 38.62 1.03 2.50
CA LEU A 197 37.18 0.94 2.73
C LEU A 197 36.41 2.04 1.99
N ASN A 198 36.87 3.30 2.06
CA ASN A 198 36.26 4.43 1.35
C ASN A 198 36.35 4.23 -0.17
N LYS A 199 37.49 3.79 -0.71
CA LYS A 199 37.61 3.45 -2.14
C LYS A 199 36.63 2.34 -2.57
N ILE A 200 36.34 1.40 -1.68
CA ILE A 200 35.32 0.36 -1.91
C ILE A 200 33.89 0.93 -1.75
N ILE A 201 33.66 1.92 -0.87
CA ILE A 201 32.38 2.60 -0.61
C ILE A 201 32.00 3.58 -1.72
N ASP A 202 32.95 4.39 -2.18
CA ASP A 202 32.75 5.45 -3.18
C ASP A 202 32.47 4.89 -4.59
N ASN A 203 32.52 3.57 -4.75
CA ASN A 203 32.13 2.93 -5.98
C ASN A 203 30.59 2.82 -6.09
N ASP A 204 30.05 3.58 -7.04
CA ASP A 204 28.64 3.69 -7.45
C ASP A 204 27.96 2.32 -7.72
N GLN A 205 28.77 1.27 -7.92
CA GLN A 205 28.33 -0.11 -8.01
C GLN A 205 27.52 -0.59 -6.80
N LYS A 206 27.79 -0.12 -5.57
CA LYS A 206 27.03 -0.51 -4.37
C LYS A 206 25.55 -0.14 -4.49
N TYR A 207 25.27 1.10 -4.86
CA TYR A 207 23.91 1.57 -5.05
C TYR A 207 23.20 0.77 -6.14
N ARG A 208 23.87 0.50 -7.27
CA ARG A 208 23.28 -0.26 -8.39
C ARG A 208 22.92 -1.69 -8.01
N MET A 209 23.62 -2.33 -7.07
CA MET A 209 23.34 -3.71 -6.65
C MET A 209 22.11 -3.85 -5.75
N LEU A 210 21.55 -2.75 -5.23
CA LEU A 210 20.30 -2.76 -4.47
C LEU A 210 19.04 -2.90 -5.35
N HIS A 211 19.19 -3.08 -6.67
CA HIS A 211 18.06 -3.21 -7.60
C HIS A 211 17.15 -4.42 -7.34
N ASN A 212 17.60 -5.40 -6.55
CA ASN A 212 16.80 -6.56 -6.11
C ASN A 212 16.11 -6.32 -4.74
N VAL A 213 16.47 -5.26 -4.02
CA VAL A 213 15.83 -4.86 -2.77
C VAL A 213 14.65 -3.95 -3.10
N GLN A 214 13.43 -4.45 -2.89
CA GLN A 214 12.22 -3.73 -3.22
C GLN A 214 12.19 -2.33 -2.62
N LYS A 215 11.61 -1.37 -3.35
CA LYS A 215 11.42 0.04 -2.95
C LYS A 215 12.71 0.85 -2.75
N THR A 216 13.90 0.29 -2.97
CA THR A 216 15.12 1.11 -3.02
C THR A 216 15.14 1.99 -4.28
N PRO A 217 15.84 3.14 -4.26
CA PRO A 217 15.97 3.99 -5.44
C PRO A 217 16.45 3.23 -6.69
N SER A 218 17.38 2.29 -6.51
CA SER A 218 17.91 1.46 -7.59
C SER A 218 16.91 0.45 -8.14
N TYR A 219 16.10 -0.18 -7.28
CA TYR A 219 14.99 -1.04 -7.69
C TYR A 219 13.98 -0.27 -8.52
N LEU A 220 13.60 0.92 -8.06
CA LEU A 220 12.62 1.77 -8.73
C LEU A 220 13.17 2.33 -10.05
N ALA A 221 14.45 2.69 -10.09
CA ALA A 221 15.12 3.11 -11.31
C ALA A 221 15.22 1.95 -12.33
N ALA A 222 15.50 0.72 -11.87
CA ALA A 222 15.50 -0.47 -12.73
C ALA A 222 14.11 -0.75 -13.30
N MET A 223 13.06 -0.73 -12.47
CA MET A 223 11.67 -0.85 -12.95
C MET A 223 11.33 0.24 -13.98
N ARG A 224 11.73 1.50 -13.71
CA ARG A 224 11.54 2.61 -14.65
C ARG A 224 12.19 2.31 -15.99
N LYS A 225 13.47 1.92 -15.97
CA LYS A 225 14.23 1.60 -17.18
C LYS A 225 13.59 0.45 -17.95
N ASN A 226 13.08 -0.58 -17.27
CA ASN A 226 12.37 -1.69 -17.93
C ASN A 226 11.12 -1.21 -18.66
N VAL A 227 10.29 -0.36 -18.05
CA VAL A 227 9.11 0.21 -18.73
C VAL A 227 9.51 1.07 -19.91
N PHE A 228 10.56 1.89 -19.80
CA PHE A 228 11.06 2.67 -20.94
C PHE A 228 11.61 1.77 -22.07
N ALA A 229 12.26 0.65 -21.73
CA ALA A 229 12.72 -0.32 -22.71
C ALA A 229 11.54 -0.98 -23.44
N MET A 230 10.50 -1.38 -22.71
CA MET A 230 9.26 -1.90 -23.31
C MET A 230 8.61 -0.87 -24.23
N VAL A 231 8.51 0.39 -23.80
CA VAL A 231 8.00 1.48 -24.65
C VAL A 231 8.84 1.67 -25.91
N ARG A 232 10.18 1.58 -25.79
CA ARG A 232 11.08 1.73 -26.93
C ARG A 232 10.97 0.58 -27.93
N GLN A 233 10.72 -0.65 -27.45
CA GLN A 233 10.65 -1.86 -28.29
C GLN A 233 9.26 -2.09 -28.88
N GLU A 234 8.22 -1.94 -28.06
CA GLU A 234 6.83 -2.29 -28.39
C GLU A 234 5.97 -1.06 -28.73
N GLY A 235 6.52 0.15 -28.58
CA GLY A 235 5.79 1.39 -28.77
C GLY A 235 4.88 1.74 -27.60
N GLN A 236 3.86 2.55 -27.88
CA GLN A 236 2.93 3.07 -26.89
C GLN A 236 2.04 1.96 -26.29
N PRO A 237 1.96 1.82 -24.95
CA PRO A 237 0.97 0.96 -24.34
C PRO A 237 -0.44 1.46 -24.69
N THR A 238 -1.38 0.54 -24.86
CA THR A 238 -2.77 0.82 -25.29
C THR A 238 -3.63 1.28 -24.13
N LEU A 239 -3.59 0.53 -23.01
CA LEU A 239 -4.50 0.72 -21.88
C LEU A 239 -3.74 0.86 -20.57
N PHE A 240 -4.23 1.75 -19.71
CA PHE A 240 -3.85 1.87 -18.31
C PHE A 240 -5.01 1.39 -17.44
N LEU A 241 -4.74 0.48 -16.51
CA LEU A 241 -5.73 -0.06 -15.58
C LEU A 241 -5.27 0.14 -14.14
N THR A 242 -6.23 0.39 -13.25
CA THR A 242 -6.02 0.32 -11.81
C THR A 242 -7.06 -0.55 -11.15
N PHE A 243 -6.64 -1.30 -10.14
CA PHE A 243 -7.53 -2.12 -9.31
C PHE A 243 -7.27 -1.80 -7.84
N SER A 244 -8.30 -1.31 -7.17
CA SER A 244 -8.27 -1.00 -5.74
C SER A 244 -8.93 -2.14 -4.96
N PRO A 245 -8.48 -2.46 -3.74
CA PRO A 245 -9.06 -3.52 -2.93
C PRO A 245 -10.36 -3.05 -2.26
N SER A 246 -11.21 -3.98 -1.86
CA SER A 246 -12.38 -3.70 -1.01
C SER A 246 -12.58 -4.81 0.01
N GLU A 247 -11.62 -4.92 0.92
CA GLU A 247 -11.53 -6.00 1.92
C GLU A 247 -12.80 -6.09 2.79
N SER A 248 -13.40 -4.95 3.13
CA SER A 248 -14.63 -4.86 3.94
C SER A 248 -15.91 -5.29 3.21
N THR A 249 -15.87 -5.45 1.89
CA THR A 249 -17.04 -5.85 1.09
C THR A 249 -16.88 -7.21 0.43
N TRP A 250 -15.67 -7.77 0.37
CA TRP A 250 -15.44 -9.12 -0.13
C TRP A 250 -15.89 -10.15 0.90
N THR A 251 -17.12 -10.64 0.74
CA THR A 251 -17.75 -11.62 1.63
C THR A 251 -16.92 -12.88 1.79
N ASP A 252 -16.31 -13.39 0.71
CA ASP A 252 -15.41 -14.56 0.78
C ASP A 252 -14.22 -14.32 1.70
N LEU A 253 -13.60 -13.14 1.64
CA LEU A 253 -12.49 -12.77 2.52
C LEU A 253 -12.97 -12.73 3.97
N LEU A 254 -14.11 -12.10 4.24
CA LEU A 254 -14.68 -12.02 5.59
C LEU A 254 -15.03 -13.40 6.15
N LYS A 255 -15.58 -14.31 5.33
CA LYS A 255 -15.86 -15.70 5.71
C LYS A 255 -14.56 -16.45 6.07
N ILE A 256 -13.49 -16.27 5.29
CA ILE A 256 -12.18 -16.88 5.57
C ILE A 256 -11.62 -16.35 6.90
N LEU A 257 -11.60 -15.03 7.09
CA LEU A 257 -11.10 -14.39 8.32
C LEU A 257 -11.90 -14.83 9.54
N TYR A 258 -13.23 -14.88 9.42
CA TYR A 258 -14.12 -15.32 10.50
C TYR A 258 -13.87 -16.79 10.87
N LYS A 259 -13.70 -17.66 9.87
CA LYS A 259 -13.37 -19.07 10.07
C LYS A 259 -12.02 -19.26 10.77
N LEU A 260 -10.99 -18.53 10.34
CA LEU A 260 -9.67 -18.63 10.95
C LEU A 260 -9.63 -18.11 12.39
N ARG A 261 -10.44 -17.10 12.70
CA ARG A 261 -10.46 -16.48 14.03
C ARG A 261 -11.30 -17.26 15.04
N TYR A 262 -12.51 -17.68 14.64
CA TYR A 262 -13.50 -18.25 15.57
C TYR A 262 -13.73 -19.75 15.36
N SER A 263 -13.07 -20.37 14.39
CA SER A 263 -13.29 -21.77 14.01
C SER A 263 -14.75 -22.08 13.64
N LYS A 264 -15.49 -21.06 13.16
CA LYS A 264 -16.90 -21.13 12.78
C LYS A 264 -17.10 -20.64 11.36
N THR A 265 -18.05 -21.22 10.64
CA THR A 265 -18.44 -20.71 9.31
C THR A 265 -19.45 -19.59 9.47
N LEU A 266 -19.24 -18.49 8.76
CA LEU A 266 -20.20 -17.39 8.68
C LEU A 266 -21.27 -17.73 7.64
N SER A 267 -22.55 -17.68 8.01
CA SER A 267 -23.66 -17.86 7.07
C SER A 267 -23.75 -16.69 6.09
N ASP A 268 -24.26 -16.93 4.89
CA ASP A 268 -24.39 -15.95 3.83
C ASP A 268 -25.33 -14.79 4.20
N ASP A 269 -26.31 -15.05 5.07
CA ASP A 269 -27.28 -14.06 5.57
C ASP A 269 -26.76 -13.20 6.72
N THR A 270 -25.58 -13.53 7.27
CA THR A 270 -25.08 -12.82 8.46
C THR A 270 -24.44 -11.48 8.07
N VAL A 271 -25.10 -10.38 8.44
CA VAL A 271 -24.57 -9.03 8.24
C VAL A 271 -23.65 -8.65 9.40
N LEU A 272 -22.34 -8.65 9.13
CA LEU A 272 -21.35 -8.14 10.09
C LEU A 272 -21.33 -6.61 10.13
N THR A 273 -21.25 -6.03 11.33
CA THR A 273 -21.03 -4.60 11.53
C THR A 273 -19.67 -4.16 10.99
N TYR A 274 -19.50 -2.86 10.70
CA TYR A 274 -18.24 -2.33 10.19
C TYR A 274 -17.08 -2.52 11.19
N ALA A 275 -17.34 -2.35 12.49
CA ALA A 275 -16.36 -2.59 13.55
C ALA A 275 -15.86 -4.04 13.51
N ARG A 276 -16.77 -5.02 13.44
CA ARG A 276 -16.39 -6.44 13.33
C ARG A 276 -15.62 -6.78 12.06
N LYS A 277 -16.02 -6.20 10.91
CA LYS A 277 -15.26 -6.35 9.65
C LYS A 277 -13.85 -5.79 9.78
N SER A 278 -13.72 -4.59 10.33
CA SER A 278 -12.44 -3.91 10.54
C SER A 278 -11.52 -4.70 11.48
N ASP A 279 -12.07 -5.27 12.55
CA ASP A 279 -11.33 -6.11 13.48
C ASP A 279 -10.81 -7.40 12.84
N LEU A 280 -11.64 -8.06 12.01
CA LEU A 280 -11.22 -9.24 11.27
C LEU A 280 -10.05 -8.91 10.32
N ILE A 281 -10.14 -7.80 9.59
CA ILE A 281 -9.11 -7.37 8.63
C ILE A 281 -7.81 -7.00 9.37
N ARG A 282 -7.90 -6.24 10.47
CA ARG A 282 -6.74 -5.75 11.22
C ARG A 282 -5.92 -6.88 11.84
N GLN A 283 -6.60 -7.94 12.28
CA GLN A 283 -5.95 -9.03 13.00
C GLN A 283 -5.20 -10.03 12.12
N ASP A 284 -5.51 -10.08 10.83
CA ASP A 284 -4.83 -10.97 9.89
C ASP A 284 -4.51 -10.28 8.55
N PRO A 285 -3.53 -9.36 8.55
CA PRO A 285 -3.11 -8.69 7.34
C PRO A 285 -2.46 -9.65 6.33
N VAL A 286 -1.96 -10.80 6.78
CA VAL A 286 -1.35 -11.82 5.92
C VAL A 286 -2.40 -12.46 5.01
N VAL A 287 -3.55 -12.86 5.56
CA VAL A 287 -4.66 -13.41 4.78
C VAL A 287 -5.21 -12.36 3.83
N CYS A 288 -5.39 -11.12 4.28
CA CYS A 288 -5.86 -10.03 3.42
C CYS A 288 -4.93 -9.81 2.20
N ALA A 289 -3.61 -9.73 2.44
CA ALA A 289 -2.62 -9.58 1.37
C ALA A 289 -2.57 -10.80 0.44
N THR A 290 -2.67 -12.02 0.98
CA THR A 290 -2.65 -13.27 0.20
C THR A 290 -3.92 -13.42 -0.64
N TYR A 291 -5.08 -13.11 -0.08
CA TYR A 291 -6.36 -13.12 -0.78
C TYR A 291 -6.35 -12.11 -1.93
N PHE A 292 -5.87 -10.89 -1.69
CA PHE A 292 -5.71 -9.89 -2.74
C PHE A 292 -4.82 -10.39 -3.88
N ASP A 293 -3.63 -10.92 -3.57
CA ASP A 293 -2.69 -11.44 -4.58
C ASP A 293 -3.32 -12.60 -5.37
N HIS A 294 -4.01 -13.52 -4.69
CA HIS A 294 -4.73 -14.61 -5.34
C HIS A 294 -5.83 -14.11 -6.28
N ARG A 295 -6.71 -13.23 -5.78
CA ARG A 295 -7.83 -12.65 -6.55
C ARG A 295 -7.31 -11.90 -7.77
N PHE A 296 -6.28 -11.07 -7.60
CA PHE A 296 -5.67 -10.33 -8.70
C PHE A 296 -5.02 -11.28 -9.72
N ARG A 297 -4.28 -12.31 -9.30
CA ARG A 297 -3.69 -13.30 -10.22
C ARG A 297 -4.74 -14.06 -11.02
N ALA A 298 -5.84 -14.43 -10.38
CA ALA A 298 -6.97 -15.08 -11.05
C ALA A 298 -7.58 -14.15 -12.12
N LEU A 299 -7.86 -12.90 -11.77
CA LEU A 299 -8.32 -11.88 -12.72
C LEU A 299 -7.30 -11.66 -13.86
N PHE A 300 -6.02 -11.58 -13.51
CA PHE A 300 -4.94 -11.35 -14.46
C PHE A 300 -4.77 -12.51 -15.45
N LYS A 301 -5.01 -13.75 -15.01
CA LYS A 301 -5.09 -14.91 -15.90
C LYS A 301 -6.17 -14.72 -16.96
N LEU A 302 -7.36 -14.24 -16.57
CA LEU A 302 -8.45 -13.94 -17.51
C LEU A 302 -8.11 -12.80 -18.47
N ILE A 303 -7.43 -11.76 -17.99
CA ILE A 303 -6.94 -10.64 -18.82
C ILE A 303 -5.98 -11.14 -19.90
N LYS A 304 -5.10 -12.09 -19.57
CA LYS A 304 -4.13 -12.67 -20.50
C LYS A 304 -4.73 -13.72 -21.44
N SER A 305 -5.87 -14.31 -21.10
CA SER A 305 -6.50 -15.33 -21.93
C SER A 305 -7.00 -14.73 -23.24
N LYS A 306 -6.61 -15.34 -24.36
CA LYS A 306 -7.11 -14.97 -25.69
C LYS A 306 -8.64 -15.09 -25.72
N ASN A 307 -9.31 -14.16 -26.41
CA ASN A 307 -10.76 -14.21 -26.65
C ASN A 307 -11.67 -14.14 -25.40
N VAL A 308 -11.16 -13.76 -24.22
CA VAL A 308 -11.96 -13.62 -23.00
C VAL A 308 -12.35 -12.15 -22.74
N ILE A 309 -11.39 -11.36 -22.24
CA ILE A 309 -11.61 -9.95 -21.90
C ILE A 309 -11.40 -9.09 -23.14
N PHE A 310 -10.18 -9.09 -23.69
CA PHE A 310 -9.82 -8.33 -24.87
C PHE A 310 -9.83 -9.22 -26.11
N LYS A 311 -11.03 -9.49 -26.63
CA LYS A 311 -11.25 -10.51 -27.67
C LYS A 311 -10.35 -10.36 -28.91
N GLU A 312 -10.65 -9.35 -29.72
CA GLU A 312 -9.92 -9.06 -30.97
C GLU A 312 -8.54 -8.45 -30.76
N HIS A 313 -8.23 -8.04 -29.53
CA HIS A 313 -7.00 -7.31 -29.20
C HIS A 313 -6.29 -8.02 -28.05
N SER A 314 -5.70 -9.18 -28.33
CA SER A 314 -5.06 -10.00 -27.29
C SER A 314 -3.90 -9.27 -26.60
N VAL A 315 -3.64 -9.55 -25.33
CA VAL A 315 -2.56 -8.88 -24.58
C VAL A 315 -1.20 -9.42 -25.03
N LYS A 316 -0.42 -8.62 -25.76
CA LYS A 316 0.94 -8.96 -26.24
C LYS A 316 1.98 -8.77 -25.12
N HIS A 317 1.98 -7.60 -24.50
CA HIS A 317 2.87 -7.27 -23.38
C HIS A 317 2.10 -6.58 -22.27
N PHE A 318 2.65 -6.64 -21.06
CA PHE A 318 2.08 -5.99 -19.90
C PHE A 318 3.17 -5.58 -18.92
N PHE A 319 2.85 -4.56 -18.13
CA PHE A 319 3.61 -4.20 -16.94
C PHE A 319 2.61 -3.88 -15.84
N TYR A 320 2.81 -4.41 -14.64
CA TYR A 320 2.06 -3.93 -13.48
C TYR A 320 2.94 -3.82 -12.25
N ARG A 321 2.49 -2.97 -11.33
CA ARG A 321 3.05 -2.86 -9.99
C ARG A 321 1.93 -2.83 -8.96
N VAL A 322 2.24 -3.32 -7.77
CA VAL A 322 1.38 -3.19 -6.60
C VAL A 322 1.95 -2.09 -5.71
N GLU A 323 1.14 -1.06 -5.47
CA GLU A 323 1.46 0.06 -4.59
C GLU A 323 0.60 -0.03 -3.34
N TYR A 324 1.22 0.01 -2.16
CA TYR A 324 0.51 0.09 -0.89
C TYR A 324 0.21 1.57 -0.60
N GLN A 325 -1.07 1.93 -0.55
CA GLN A 325 -1.49 3.30 -0.22
C GLN A 325 -1.36 3.57 1.29
N HIS A 326 -1.55 4.82 1.70
CA HIS A 326 -1.34 5.28 3.09
C HIS A 326 -2.18 4.53 4.14
N ARG A 327 -3.23 3.81 3.73
CA ARG A 327 -4.07 2.97 4.60
C ARG A 327 -3.59 1.52 4.70
N GLY A 328 -2.48 1.16 4.04
CA GLY A 328 -1.93 -0.19 4.05
C GLY A 328 -2.53 -1.15 3.03
N SER A 329 -3.57 -0.75 2.29
CA SER A 329 -4.19 -1.63 1.29
C SER A 329 -3.44 -1.59 -0.07
N PRO A 330 -3.34 -2.73 -0.79
CA PRO A 330 -2.62 -2.84 -2.05
C PRO A 330 -3.45 -2.34 -3.25
N HIS A 331 -2.86 -1.53 -4.12
CA HIS A 331 -3.47 -1.04 -5.36
C HIS A 331 -2.62 -1.43 -6.56
N VAL A 332 -3.25 -2.02 -7.57
CA VAL A 332 -2.56 -2.37 -8.81
C VAL A 332 -2.58 -1.17 -9.75
N HIS A 333 -1.44 -0.91 -10.37
CA HIS A 333 -1.31 -0.07 -11.55
C HIS A 333 -0.75 -0.91 -12.68
N MET A 334 -1.44 -0.96 -13.82
CA MET A 334 -1.12 -1.85 -14.93
C MET A 334 -1.15 -1.12 -16.28
N LEU A 335 -0.20 -1.45 -17.14
CA LEU A 335 -0.09 -1.06 -18.54
C LEU A 335 -0.26 -2.31 -19.40
N LEU A 336 -1.08 -2.23 -20.44
CA LEU A 336 -1.27 -3.31 -21.42
C LEU A 336 -0.93 -2.82 -22.83
N TRP A 337 -0.19 -3.64 -23.57
CA TRP A 337 -0.01 -3.54 -25.01
C TRP A 337 -0.92 -4.57 -25.65
N LEU A 338 -1.98 -4.10 -26.30
CA LEU A 338 -2.90 -4.97 -27.01
C LEU A 338 -2.45 -5.13 -28.45
N ASP A 339 -2.59 -6.35 -28.96
CA ASP A 339 -2.30 -6.69 -30.34
C ASP A 339 -3.30 -6.00 -31.29
N ASN A 340 -2.83 -5.57 -32.47
CA ASN A 340 -3.61 -4.85 -33.48
C ASN A 340 -4.38 -3.62 -32.99
N ALA A 341 -3.98 -3.03 -31.85
CA ALA A 341 -4.64 -1.84 -31.34
C ALA A 341 -4.19 -0.57 -32.09
N PRO A 342 -5.12 0.35 -32.41
CA PRO A 342 -4.79 1.64 -32.99
C PRO A 342 -3.91 2.47 -32.05
N VAL A 343 -2.94 3.16 -32.64
CA VAL A 343 -2.05 4.09 -31.94
C VAL A 343 -2.55 5.50 -32.19
N PHE A 344 -2.72 6.26 -31.11
CA PHE A 344 -3.08 7.67 -31.20
C PHE A 344 -1.87 8.49 -31.65
N ASP A 345 -2.01 9.20 -32.76
CA ASP A 345 -1.03 10.15 -33.24
C ASP A 345 -1.70 11.52 -33.46
N PRO A 346 -1.37 12.56 -32.68
CA PRO A 346 -1.98 13.88 -32.83
C PRO A 346 -1.66 14.54 -34.17
N ALA A 347 -0.61 14.11 -34.90
CA ALA A 347 -0.28 14.59 -36.24
C ALA A 347 -1.13 13.92 -37.33
N LYS A 348 -1.84 12.83 -37.01
CA LYS A 348 -2.63 12.02 -37.96
C LYS A 348 -4.07 11.88 -37.45
N PRO A 349 -4.94 12.86 -37.72
CA PRO A 349 -6.34 12.85 -37.27
C PRO A 349 -7.14 11.62 -37.68
N GLU A 350 -6.77 10.97 -38.79
CA GLU A 350 -7.36 9.71 -39.26
C GLU A 350 -7.25 8.56 -38.22
N THR A 351 -6.26 8.60 -37.32
CA THR A 351 -6.09 7.59 -36.28
C THR A 351 -7.15 7.69 -35.17
N PHE A 352 -7.83 8.84 -35.04
CA PHE A 352 -8.71 9.11 -33.91
C PHE A 352 -9.95 8.22 -33.96
N GLY A 353 -10.53 8.03 -35.15
CA GLY A 353 -11.73 7.21 -35.32
C GLY A 353 -11.50 5.76 -34.88
N ALA A 354 -10.39 5.16 -35.31
CA ALA A 354 -10.02 3.80 -34.88
C ALA A 354 -9.80 3.71 -33.37
N CYS A 355 -9.12 4.70 -32.76
CA CYS A 355 -8.95 4.77 -31.31
C CYS A 355 -10.30 4.86 -30.58
N VAL A 356 -11.21 5.70 -31.05
CA VAL A 356 -12.57 5.84 -30.48
C VAL A 356 -13.34 4.52 -30.56
N THR A 357 -13.24 3.79 -31.67
CA THR A 357 -13.85 2.46 -31.81
C THR A 357 -13.32 1.47 -30.78
N LEU A 358 -12.00 1.43 -30.55
CA LEU A 358 -11.41 0.58 -29.51
C LEU A 358 -11.87 1.00 -28.10
N ILE A 359 -11.90 2.30 -27.82
CA ILE A 359 -12.37 2.83 -26.53
C ILE A 359 -13.83 2.41 -26.29
N ASN A 360 -14.71 2.61 -27.27
CA ASN A 360 -16.12 2.25 -27.19
C ASN A 360 -16.34 0.75 -26.93
N LYS A 361 -15.42 -0.08 -27.40
CA LYS A 361 -15.48 -1.53 -27.20
C LYS A 361 -15.12 -1.98 -25.79
N TYR A 362 -14.18 -1.31 -25.12
CA TYR A 362 -13.59 -1.81 -23.87
C TYR A 362 -13.78 -0.90 -22.66
N ILE A 363 -14.21 0.35 -22.85
CA ILE A 363 -14.31 1.35 -21.79
C ILE A 363 -15.71 1.96 -21.84
N THR A 364 -16.42 1.85 -20.72
CA THR A 364 -17.69 2.52 -20.49
C THR A 364 -17.71 3.13 -19.10
N CYS A 365 -18.60 4.09 -18.90
CA CYS A 365 -18.98 4.59 -17.57
C CYS A 365 -20.50 4.53 -17.36
N MET A 366 -21.20 3.91 -18.30
CA MET A 366 -22.64 3.68 -18.27
C MET A 366 -22.88 2.19 -18.11
N VAL A 367 -23.92 1.83 -17.37
CA VAL A 367 -24.32 0.45 -17.10
C VAL A 367 -25.82 0.35 -17.24
N ASP A 368 -26.29 -0.62 -18.02
CA ASP A 368 -27.69 -0.98 -18.08
C ASP A 368 -28.12 -1.69 -16.79
N ASN A 369 -29.35 -1.47 -16.31
CA ASN A 369 -29.80 -2.01 -15.03
C ASN A 369 -29.70 -3.55 -14.92
N GLY A 370 -29.72 -4.27 -16.05
CA GLY A 370 -29.56 -5.73 -16.08
C GLY A 370 -28.11 -6.23 -16.11
N SER A 371 -27.11 -5.36 -16.23
CA SER A 371 -25.70 -5.76 -16.28
C SER A 371 -25.16 -6.03 -14.87
N PRO A 372 -24.38 -7.11 -14.64
CA PRO A 372 -23.75 -7.39 -13.34
C PRO A 372 -22.87 -6.25 -12.82
N ALA A 373 -22.38 -5.38 -13.71
CA ALA A 373 -21.64 -4.18 -13.34
C ALA A 373 -22.47 -3.18 -12.52
N HIS A 374 -23.80 -3.23 -12.59
CA HIS A 374 -24.69 -2.24 -11.96
C HIS A 374 -24.61 -2.33 -10.43
N GLU A 375 -24.55 -3.54 -9.89
CA GLU A 375 -24.41 -3.82 -8.45
C GLU A 375 -23.21 -3.10 -7.83
N TYR A 376 -22.10 -3.02 -8.58
CA TYR A 376 -20.85 -2.43 -8.09
C TYR A 376 -20.65 -0.97 -8.48
N LEU A 377 -21.56 -0.37 -9.27
CA LEU A 377 -21.39 0.96 -9.85
C LEU A 377 -21.05 2.03 -8.80
N HIS A 378 -21.66 1.96 -7.62
CA HIS A 378 -21.36 2.84 -6.49
C HIS A 378 -19.87 2.87 -6.09
N LYS A 379 -19.13 1.76 -6.29
CA LYS A 379 -17.68 1.67 -6.00
C LYS A 379 -16.82 2.41 -7.03
N ASN A 380 -17.36 2.68 -8.23
CA ASN A 380 -16.71 3.48 -9.28
C ASN A 380 -17.27 4.91 -9.40
N THR A 381 -18.21 5.27 -8.52
CA THR A 381 -18.72 6.62 -8.38
C THR A 381 -17.84 7.40 -7.42
N HIS A 382 -17.28 8.50 -7.89
CA HIS A 382 -16.47 9.37 -7.07
C HIS A 382 -17.33 10.18 -6.11
N SER A 383 -16.96 10.15 -4.83
CA SER A 383 -17.45 11.08 -3.82
C SER A 383 -16.33 12.05 -3.45
N HIS A 384 -16.57 13.35 -3.60
CA HIS A 384 -15.55 14.35 -3.27
C HIS A 384 -15.25 14.33 -1.76
N THR A 385 -13.97 14.14 -1.42
CA THR A 385 -13.46 14.24 -0.04
C THR A 385 -12.52 15.42 0.09
N HIS A 386 -12.18 15.86 1.30
CA HIS A 386 -11.21 16.96 1.51
C HIS A 386 -9.88 16.73 0.78
N THR A 387 -9.43 15.47 0.69
CA THR A 387 -8.17 15.10 0.03
C THR A 387 -8.23 15.11 -1.50
N CYS A 388 -9.43 15.11 -2.09
CA CYS A 388 -9.61 15.12 -3.54
C CYS A 388 -9.40 16.53 -4.11
N TYR A 389 -9.55 17.57 -3.30
CA TYR A 389 -9.40 18.95 -3.73
C TYR A 389 -7.93 19.35 -3.79
N ARG A 390 -7.58 20.06 -4.86
CA ARG A 390 -6.33 20.80 -5.00
C ARG A 390 -6.67 22.26 -5.27
N THR A 391 -5.90 23.17 -4.69
CA THR A 391 -5.97 24.59 -5.05
C THR A 391 -5.37 24.78 -6.44
N ASP A 392 -6.20 25.27 -7.36
CA ASP A 392 -5.75 25.83 -8.63
C ASP A 392 -5.16 27.21 -8.35
N LYS A 393 -3.84 27.34 -8.52
CA LYS A 393 -3.09 28.57 -8.19
C LYS A 393 -3.42 29.72 -9.13
N GLU A 394 -3.76 29.42 -10.39
CA GLU A 394 -4.09 30.44 -11.40
C GLU A 394 -5.49 31.00 -11.15
N LYS A 395 -6.45 30.13 -10.79
CA LYS A 395 -7.87 30.50 -10.64
C LYS A 395 -8.30 30.75 -9.19
N GLN A 396 -7.37 30.64 -8.23
CA GLN A 396 -7.61 30.73 -6.78
C GLN A 396 -8.85 29.93 -6.32
N MET A 397 -9.00 28.72 -6.85
CA MET A 397 -10.21 27.91 -6.66
C MET A 397 -9.88 26.46 -6.32
N LYS A 398 -10.73 25.82 -5.51
CA LYS A 398 -10.64 24.37 -5.26
C LYS A 398 -11.14 23.60 -6.48
N LYS A 399 -10.27 22.76 -7.05
CA LYS A 399 -10.59 21.86 -8.16
C LYS A 399 -10.34 20.42 -7.73
N CYS A 400 -11.17 19.48 -8.16
CA CYS A 400 -10.89 18.07 -7.95
C CYS A 400 -9.61 17.67 -8.70
N ARG A 401 -8.70 16.97 -8.03
CA ARG A 401 -7.42 16.46 -8.57
C ARG A 401 -7.62 15.56 -9.79
N PHE A 402 -8.76 14.89 -9.88
CA PHE A 402 -9.12 13.98 -10.96
C PHE A 402 -9.94 14.67 -12.06
N ASN A 403 -10.17 15.99 -11.96
CA ASN A 403 -11.05 16.76 -12.84
C ASN A 403 -12.51 16.23 -12.86
N ILE A 404 -12.98 15.71 -11.72
CA ILE A 404 -14.37 15.28 -11.53
C ILE A 404 -15.17 16.45 -10.95
N PRO A 405 -16.39 16.72 -11.43
CA PRO A 405 -17.16 15.92 -12.40
C PRO A 405 -16.70 16.07 -13.84
N TYR A 406 -16.92 14.99 -14.60
CA TYR A 406 -16.68 14.95 -16.02
C TYR A 406 -17.79 15.67 -16.79
N PRO A 407 -17.47 16.37 -17.89
CA PRO A 407 -18.48 16.99 -18.75
C PRO A 407 -19.38 15.91 -19.41
N PRO A 408 -20.69 16.16 -19.54
CA PRO A 408 -21.59 15.31 -20.33
C PRO A 408 -21.19 15.28 -21.82
N MET A 409 -21.32 14.12 -22.45
CA MET A 409 -21.00 13.91 -23.87
C MET A 409 -21.98 12.92 -24.50
N ASN A 410 -22.45 13.21 -25.72
CA ASN A 410 -23.36 12.35 -26.48
C ASN A 410 -22.66 11.10 -27.06
N GLU A 411 -21.36 11.21 -27.35
CA GLU A 411 -20.52 10.16 -27.93
C GLU A 411 -19.12 10.17 -27.33
N ILE A 412 -18.39 9.08 -27.54
CA ILE A 412 -16.98 9.02 -27.17
C ILE A 412 -16.18 9.82 -28.21
N CYS A 413 -15.29 10.69 -27.74
CA CYS A 413 -14.39 11.41 -28.63
C CYS A 413 -13.04 11.71 -27.97
N ILE A 414 -12.07 12.01 -28.81
CA ILE A 414 -10.75 12.50 -28.39
C ILE A 414 -10.68 13.97 -28.80
N LEU A 415 -10.48 14.85 -27.83
CA LEU A 415 -10.34 16.29 -28.07
C LEU A 415 -8.89 16.72 -27.86
N THR A 416 -8.37 17.51 -28.79
CA THR A 416 -7.05 18.17 -28.69
C THR A 416 -7.23 19.62 -28.23
N PRO A 417 -6.30 20.17 -27.44
CA PRO A 417 -6.34 21.59 -27.04
C PRO A 417 -6.44 22.52 -28.25
N LEU A 418 -7.08 23.68 -28.08
CA LEU A 418 -6.95 24.78 -29.03
C LEU A 418 -5.57 25.45 -28.83
N THR A 419 -4.96 25.86 -29.94
CA THR A 419 -3.61 26.46 -29.96
C THR A 419 -3.58 27.92 -29.49
N GLU A 420 -4.74 28.55 -29.31
CA GLU A 420 -4.87 29.94 -28.87
C GLU A 420 -5.41 30.04 -27.45
N ASP A 421 -4.74 30.90 -26.67
CA ASP A 421 -4.97 31.12 -25.23
C ASP A 421 -6.20 32.02 -25.04
N ILE A 422 -7.39 31.45 -25.23
CA ILE A 422 -8.65 32.15 -24.94
C ILE A 422 -9.15 31.67 -23.58
N SER A 423 -8.86 32.46 -22.55
CA SER A 423 -9.48 32.26 -21.24
C SER A 423 -10.99 32.49 -21.37
N ASN A 424 -11.80 31.44 -21.25
CA ASN A 424 -13.26 31.58 -21.19
C ASN A 424 -13.79 30.83 -19.95
N PRO A 425 -14.70 31.42 -19.14
CA PRO A 425 -15.06 30.89 -17.85
C PRO A 425 -16.19 29.86 -17.91
N ILE A 426 -16.04 28.78 -18.71
CA ILE A 426 -16.95 27.63 -18.66
C ILE A 426 -16.27 26.50 -17.90
N THR A 427 -16.13 26.70 -16.58
CA THR A 427 -15.75 25.62 -15.65
C THR A 427 -16.67 25.53 -14.43
N ARG A 428 -17.80 26.28 -14.39
CA ARG A 428 -18.55 26.49 -13.14
C ARG A 428 -20.00 26.01 -13.10
N LYS A 429 -20.57 25.41 -14.15
CA LYS A 429 -21.98 24.96 -14.14
C LYS A 429 -22.11 23.47 -14.39
N ILE A 430 -21.80 22.72 -13.34
CA ILE A 430 -21.64 21.26 -13.32
C ILE A 430 -22.97 20.49 -13.21
N HIS A 431 -24.07 21.17 -12.86
CA HIS A 431 -25.38 20.57 -12.50
C HIS A 431 -26.42 20.55 -13.62
N LEU A 432 -26.00 20.78 -14.86
CA LEU A 432 -26.89 21.00 -16.00
C LEU A 432 -26.75 19.84 -17.01
N THR A 433 -27.83 19.50 -17.71
CA THR A 433 -27.78 18.54 -18.85
C THR A 433 -26.94 19.15 -19.97
N LEU A 434 -26.54 18.35 -20.96
CA LEU A 434 -25.89 18.93 -22.15
C LEU A 434 -26.82 19.96 -22.80
N GLU A 435 -28.11 19.64 -22.94
CA GLU A 435 -29.14 20.55 -23.47
C GLU A 435 -29.27 21.83 -22.62
N ASP A 436 -29.30 21.70 -21.29
CA ASP A 436 -29.34 22.84 -20.37
C ASP A 436 -28.09 23.71 -20.48
N ILE A 437 -26.92 23.09 -20.66
CA ILE A 437 -25.66 23.82 -20.85
C ILE A 437 -25.71 24.60 -22.15
N LEU A 438 -26.19 23.97 -23.24
CA LEU A 438 -26.34 24.61 -24.52
C LEU A 438 -27.29 25.82 -24.41
N GLN A 439 -28.46 25.62 -23.81
CA GLN A 439 -29.47 26.66 -23.67
C GLN A 439 -29.07 27.77 -22.69
N LYS A 440 -28.59 27.43 -21.48
CA LYS A 440 -28.28 28.42 -20.41
C LYS A 440 -26.99 29.20 -20.64
N LEU A 441 -26.10 28.70 -21.50
CA LEU A 441 -24.88 29.41 -21.88
C LEU A 441 -24.98 30.00 -23.29
N SER A 442 -26.15 29.91 -23.93
CA SER A 442 -26.38 30.36 -25.30
C SER A 442 -25.36 29.77 -26.29
N ILE A 443 -24.92 28.53 -26.05
CA ILE A 443 -24.06 27.77 -26.94
C ILE A 443 -24.95 27.18 -28.03
N LYS A 444 -24.61 27.47 -29.28
CA LYS A 444 -25.43 27.17 -30.47
C LYS A 444 -25.56 25.68 -30.72
N ASP A 445 -24.48 24.92 -30.53
CA ASP A 445 -24.45 23.48 -30.82
C ASP A 445 -23.37 22.70 -30.06
N VAL A 446 -23.33 21.39 -30.29
CA VAL A 446 -22.36 20.45 -29.70
C VAL A 446 -20.92 20.75 -30.14
N ASN A 447 -20.69 21.31 -31.33
CA ASN A 447 -19.35 21.64 -31.82
C ASN A 447 -18.78 22.87 -31.10
N GLU A 448 -19.61 23.89 -30.84
CA GLU A 448 -19.25 25.03 -30.01
C GLU A 448 -18.96 24.57 -28.57
N TYR A 449 -19.78 23.67 -28.00
CA TYR A 449 -19.50 23.06 -26.70
C TYR A 449 -18.16 22.30 -26.67
N LYS A 450 -17.89 21.44 -27.66
CA LYS A 450 -16.60 20.74 -27.80
C LYS A 450 -15.45 21.73 -27.91
N SER A 451 -15.61 22.82 -28.67
CA SER A 451 -14.60 23.88 -28.83
C SER A 451 -14.30 24.58 -27.50
N ILE A 452 -15.32 24.84 -26.69
CA ILE A 452 -15.15 25.38 -25.34
C ILE A 452 -14.37 24.40 -24.45
N ILE A 453 -14.69 23.10 -24.47
CA ILE A 453 -13.90 22.11 -23.70
C ILE A 453 -12.42 22.15 -24.14
N ARG A 454 -12.17 22.29 -25.45
CA ARG A 454 -10.81 22.34 -26.03
C ARG A 454 -9.99 23.54 -25.57
N THR A 455 -10.59 24.66 -25.14
CA THR A 455 -9.85 25.78 -24.52
C THR A 455 -9.39 25.48 -23.09
N VAL A 456 -10.05 24.54 -22.40
CA VAL A 456 -9.78 24.26 -20.98
C VAL A 456 -8.79 23.10 -20.80
N ILE A 457 -8.71 22.19 -21.75
CA ILE A 457 -7.77 21.05 -21.70
C ILE A 457 -6.37 21.48 -22.13
N ARG A 458 -5.34 20.98 -21.43
CA ARG A 458 -3.93 21.29 -21.71
C ARG A 458 -3.22 20.23 -22.57
N ARG A 459 -3.89 19.12 -22.86
CA ARG A 459 -3.36 17.98 -23.63
C ARG A 459 -4.50 17.19 -24.27
N PRO A 460 -4.24 16.38 -25.30
CA PRO A 460 -5.22 15.46 -25.85
C PRO A 460 -5.88 14.63 -24.74
N THR A 461 -7.22 14.57 -24.74
CA THR A 461 -8.00 13.95 -23.66
C THR A 461 -9.15 13.13 -24.24
N VAL A 462 -9.33 11.91 -23.71
CA VAL A 462 -10.47 11.05 -24.02
C VAL A 462 -11.68 11.52 -23.20
N PHE A 463 -12.80 11.71 -23.88
CA PHE A 463 -14.10 11.95 -23.26
C PHE A 463 -15.03 10.79 -23.58
N LEU A 464 -15.56 10.14 -22.54
CA LEU A 464 -16.51 9.05 -22.67
C LEU A 464 -17.94 9.59 -22.83
N LYS A 465 -18.78 8.83 -23.54
CA LYS A 465 -20.23 9.07 -23.60
C LYS A 465 -20.81 9.03 -22.19
N ARG A 466 -21.42 10.14 -21.77
CA ARG A 466 -21.87 10.39 -20.39
C ARG A 466 -23.11 11.28 -20.36
N THR A 467 -24.12 10.85 -19.61
CA THR A 467 -25.20 11.74 -19.16
C THR A 467 -24.83 12.38 -17.82
N ILE A 468 -25.66 13.29 -17.30
CA ILE A 468 -25.46 13.87 -15.95
C ILE A 468 -25.30 12.78 -14.89
N LYS A 469 -26.10 11.70 -14.97
CA LYS A 469 -26.14 10.66 -13.94
C LYS A 469 -24.78 9.98 -13.76
N GLN A 470 -23.97 9.89 -14.82
CA GLN A 470 -22.65 9.24 -14.80
C GLN A 470 -21.48 10.23 -14.75
N ARG A 471 -21.71 11.53 -14.51
CA ARG A 471 -20.65 12.56 -14.45
C ARG A 471 -19.59 12.30 -13.36
N MET A 472 -19.97 11.52 -12.35
CA MET A 472 -19.12 11.13 -11.22
C MET A 472 -18.47 9.76 -11.40
N VAL A 473 -18.80 9.04 -12.48
CA VAL A 473 -18.39 7.64 -12.68
C VAL A 473 -17.13 7.58 -13.54
N SER A 474 -16.10 6.93 -13.01
CA SER A 474 -14.87 6.63 -13.75
C SER A 474 -15.12 5.61 -14.87
N GLY A 475 -14.25 5.60 -15.88
CA GLY A 475 -14.30 4.57 -16.91
C GLY A 475 -13.90 3.21 -16.35
N PHE A 476 -14.67 2.17 -16.65
CA PHE A 476 -14.41 0.78 -16.30
C PHE A 476 -14.64 -0.14 -17.52
N ASN A 477 -14.19 -1.39 -17.40
CA ASN A 477 -14.48 -2.42 -18.37
C ASN A 477 -15.64 -3.28 -17.84
N GLU A 478 -16.69 -3.43 -18.63
CA GLU A 478 -17.94 -4.08 -18.21
C GLU A 478 -17.76 -5.54 -17.76
N LYS A 479 -16.76 -6.25 -18.29
CA LYS A 479 -16.46 -7.63 -17.88
C LYS A 479 -15.57 -7.69 -16.65
N LEU A 480 -14.55 -6.84 -16.59
CA LEU A 480 -13.58 -6.86 -15.48
C LEU A 480 -14.18 -6.34 -14.18
N PHE A 481 -15.08 -5.36 -14.26
CA PHE A 481 -15.64 -4.72 -13.09
C PHE A 481 -16.42 -5.67 -12.17
N PRO A 482 -17.39 -6.47 -12.66
CA PRO A 482 -18.09 -7.46 -11.83
C PRO A 482 -17.20 -8.62 -11.38
N LEU A 483 -16.13 -8.95 -12.11
CA LEU A 483 -15.15 -9.94 -11.64
C LEU A 483 -14.29 -9.40 -10.50
N TRP A 484 -13.99 -8.10 -10.51
CA TRP A 484 -13.18 -7.46 -9.47
C TRP A 484 -14.01 -7.09 -8.23
N GLN A 485 -15.28 -6.68 -8.41
CA GLN A 485 -16.22 -6.29 -7.36
C GLN A 485 -15.71 -5.16 -6.45
N SER A 486 -14.87 -4.29 -6.99
CA SER A 486 -14.26 -3.17 -6.26
C SER A 486 -13.90 -2.07 -7.25
N ASN A 487 -13.47 -0.91 -6.75
CA ASN A 487 -13.05 0.20 -7.59
C ASN A 487 -11.99 -0.25 -8.61
N MET A 488 -12.27 0.03 -9.88
CA MET A 488 -11.32 -0.11 -10.98
C MET A 488 -11.42 1.09 -11.91
N ASP A 489 -10.30 1.50 -12.48
CA ASP A 489 -10.29 2.48 -13.56
C ASP A 489 -9.61 1.86 -14.78
N ILE A 490 -10.12 2.16 -15.97
CA ILE A 490 -9.49 1.85 -17.26
C ILE A 490 -9.42 3.12 -18.10
N GLN A 491 -8.28 3.37 -18.71
CA GLN A 491 -8.03 4.56 -19.52
C GLN A 491 -7.25 4.16 -20.77
N PHE A 492 -7.66 4.70 -21.91
CA PHE A 492 -6.85 4.64 -23.13
C PHE A 492 -5.72 5.65 -23.04
N ILE A 493 -4.51 5.22 -23.41
CA ILE A 493 -3.31 6.04 -23.25
C ILE A 493 -3.15 6.91 -24.48
N LEU A 494 -3.11 8.23 -24.28
CA LEU A 494 -2.84 9.23 -25.32
C LEU A 494 -1.41 9.81 -25.22
N ASP A 495 -0.78 9.72 -24.05
CA ASP A 495 0.57 10.24 -23.79
C ASP A 495 1.38 9.23 -22.96
N VAL A 496 2.35 8.60 -23.62
CA VAL A 496 3.23 7.60 -23.04
C VAL A 496 4.05 8.17 -21.88
N TYR A 497 4.59 9.38 -22.01
CA TYR A 497 5.47 9.94 -20.99
C TYR A 497 4.73 10.23 -19.70
N SER A 498 3.51 10.78 -19.79
CA SER A 498 2.64 10.97 -18.62
C SER A 498 2.31 9.63 -17.95
N CYS A 499 2.03 8.58 -18.73
CA CYS A 499 1.69 7.25 -18.21
C CYS A 499 2.87 6.53 -17.58
N VAL A 500 4.05 6.50 -18.21
CA VAL A 500 5.27 5.90 -17.64
C VAL A 500 5.69 6.67 -16.40
N ARG A 501 5.59 8.01 -16.42
CA ARG A 501 5.84 8.82 -15.25
C ARG A 501 4.82 8.46 -14.15
N TYR A 502 3.52 8.41 -14.39
CA TYR A 502 2.55 8.05 -13.35
C TYR A 502 2.75 6.62 -12.82
N GLY A 503 3.00 5.65 -13.71
CA GLY A 503 3.24 4.25 -13.40
C GLY A 503 4.53 3.99 -12.62
N VAL A 504 5.45 4.95 -12.51
CA VAL A 504 6.75 4.76 -11.82
C VAL A 504 7.14 5.88 -10.83
N LYS A 505 6.57 7.09 -10.91
CA LYS A 505 7.06 8.31 -10.22
C LYS A 505 6.76 8.40 -8.73
N LYS A 506 5.87 7.60 -8.15
CA LYS A 506 5.49 7.81 -6.74
C LYS A 506 6.59 7.55 -5.69
N SER A 507 7.81 7.24 -6.08
CA SER A 507 8.84 6.75 -5.17
C SER A 507 10.10 7.61 -4.98
N LEU A 508 10.21 8.77 -5.64
CA LEU A 508 11.43 9.60 -5.54
C LEU A 508 11.25 10.99 -4.96
N HIS A 509 10.02 11.43 -4.66
CA HIS A 509 9.76 12.77 -4.10
C HIS A 509 8.74 12.73 -2.98
N ARG A 510 9.18 12.34 -1.78
CA ARG A 510 8.77 12.94 -0.50
C ARG A 510 9.60 12.31 0.62
N LYS A 511 10.52 13.12 1.14
CA LYS A 511 11.36 12.93 2.34
C LYS A 511 12.20 11.65 2.32
N GLN A 512 13.49 11.83 2.02
CA GLN A 512 14.53 11.03 2.68
C GLN A 512 14.29 11.15 4.19
N CYS A 513 13.55 10.21 4.78
CA CYS A 513 13.79 9.89 6.18
C CYS A 513 15.16 9.21 6.18
N THR A 514 16.18 10.00 6.45
CA THR A 514 17.47 9.53 6.93
C THR A 514 17.18 8.58 8.10
N PHE A 515 17.28 7.28 7.85
CA PHE A 515 17.48 6.32 8.94
C PHE A 515 18.90 6.55 9.44
N ALA A 516 19.00 7.38 10.48
CA ALA A 516 20.16 7.47 11.35
C ALA A 516 19.97 6.53 12.55
#